data_AF-A0A0V0ISE1-F1
#
_entry.id   AF-A0A0V0ISE1-F1
#
_cell.length_a   1.000
_cell.length_b   1.000
_cell.length_c   1.000
_cell.angle_alpha   90.00
_cell.angle_beta   90.00
_cell.angle_gamma   90.00
#
_symmetry.space_group_name_H-M   'P 1'
#
loop_
_entity.id
_entity.type
_entity.pdbx_description
1 polymer ?
#
loop_
_entity_poly.entity_id
_entity_poly.type
_entity_poly.pdbx_seq_one_letter_code
_entity_poly.pdbx_strand_id
1 'polypeptide(L)'
;MRPLEGLTILLDLDTQQVIEIIDEGKSIPIPKAANTDYRYSRIKKNTQKINLLKPISIEQPNGPSFTIENNHLVKWANWEFHLKPDPRAGIIISRAMVQDPDTGKMRNVMYKGFTSELFVPYMDPSDAWYFKTYMDAGEYGFGLQAMPLDPLNDCPRNAYYMDGVFVAADGTPYVRSNMICVFERYAGDIGWRHAECPITGLPIREVRPKVTLVVRMAASVANYDYIVDWEFQNDGLIRPKVGLSGILMVKGSPYVNMNQVNQNEYLYGTLLSENIIGVIHDHYVTFHLDMDIDGPLNNSFVKVNLQKEMTSSGESPRRSYLKAVRNVAKTEKDAQIKLKLYDPSEFHVINSNKKSRVGNPVGYKVVPGGTAASLLDHDDPPQKRAAFTNNQIWVTPYNESEQWAAGLFVYQSQGDDTLAVWSDRDRAIENKDIVLWYTLGFHHIPCQEDFPIMPTVSSSFEIKPVNFFESNPILNIPPNSPKDLPICKAAASA
;
A
#
# COMPACT_ATOMS: atom_id res chain seq x y z
N MET A 1 1.33 22.20 -13.36
CA MET A 1 2.55 23.01 -13.10
C MET A 1 2.44 24.49 -13.48
N ARG A 2 1.23 25.07 -13.65
CA ARG A 2 1.06 26.51 -13.93
C ARG A 2 -0.13 27.05 -13.12
N PRO A 3 -0.04 27.04 -11.79
CA PRO A 3 -1.13 27.50 -10.93
C PRO A 3 -1.40 28.99 -11.16
N LEU A 4 -2.68 29.38 -11.05
CA LEU A 4 -3.09 30.76 -10.83
C LEU A 4 -3.19 30.95 -9.31
N GLU A 5 -2.06 31.24 -8.68
CA GLU A 5 -1.99 31.34 -7.22
C GLU A 5 -2.73 32.57 -6.71
N GLY A 6 -3.39 32.45 -5.56
CA GLY A 6 -4.08 33.55 -4.88
C GLY A 6 -5.45 33.91 -5.47
N LEU A 7 -5.99 33.09 -6.38
CA LEU A 7 -7.39 33.15 -6.81
C LEU A 7 -8.15 31.93 -6.27
N THR A 8 -9.07 32.15 -5.34
CA THR A 8 -9.94 31.11 -4.76
C THR A 8 -11.38 31.37 -5.15
N ILE A 9 -12.11 30.32 -5.53
CA ILE A 9 -13.53 30.37 -5.91
C ILE A 9 -14.28 29.32 -5.11
N LEU A 10 -15.29 29.74 -4.35
CA LEU A 10 -16.20 28.86 -3.64
C LEU A 10 -17.48 28.69 -4.46
N LEU A 11 -17.83 27.44 -4.76
CA LEU A 11 -19.01 27.06 -5.53
C LEU A 11 -19.91 26.15 -4.69
N ASP A 12 -21.21 26.43 -4.71
CA ASP A 12 -22.23 25.50 -4.25
C ASP A 12 -22.62 24.58 -5.42
N LEU A 13 -22.41 23.27 -5.25
CA LEU A 13 -22.66 22.27 -6.30
C LEU A 13 -24.15 21.94 -6.49
N ASP A 14 -24.99 22.18 -5.48
CA ASP A 14 -26.42 21.93 -5.56
C ASP A 14 -27.14 23.05 -6.31
N THR A 15 -26.82 24.30 -5.95
CA THR A 15 -27.39 25.48 -6.61
C THR A 15 -26.64 25.90 -7.87
N GLN A 16 -25.44 25.36 -8.08
CA GLN A 16 -24.52 25.70 -9.18
C GLN A 16 -24.14 27.19 -9.19
N GLN A 17 -24.02 27.81 -8.01
CA GLN A 17 -23.73 29.24 -7.86
C GLN A 17 -22.36 29.49 -7.25
N VAL A 18 -21.68 30.53 -7.75
CA VAL A 18 -20.46 31.06 -7.13
C VAL A 18 -20.87 31.84 -5.89
N ILE A 19 -20.43 31.37 -4.73
CA ILE A 19 -20.72 31.96 -3.42
C ILE A 19 -19.70 33.05 -3.09
N GLU A 20 -18.43 32.80 -3.41
CA GLU A 20 -17.34 33.69 -3.05
C GLU A 20 -16.20 33.62 -4.08
N ILE A 21 -15.56 34.77 -4.33
CA ILE A 21 -14.34 34.90 -5.12
C ILE A 21 -13.36 35.73 -4.31
N ILE A 22 -12.18 35.18 -4.04
CA ILE A 22 -11.07 35.84 -3.35
C ILE A 22 -9.91 35.95 -4.35
N ASP A 23 -9.39 37.17 -4.55
CA ASP A 23 -8.27 37.46 -5.47
C ASP A 23 -7.17 38.27 -4.76
N GLU A 24 -6.21 37.56 -4.20
CA GLU A 24 -5.02 38.08 -3.51
C GLU A 24 -3.73 37.85 -4.32
N GLY A 25 -3.86 37.16 -5.45
CA GLY A 25 -2.74 36.63 -6.24
C GLY A 25 -2.17 37.55 -7.31
N LYS A 26 -2.68 38.78 -7.46
CA LYS A 26 -2.36 39.65 -8.61
C LYS A 26 -0.87 39.91 -8.85
N SER A 27 -0.05 39.88 -7.80
CA SER A 27 1.40 40.09 -7.88
C SER A 27 2.19 38.80 -8.12
N ILE A 28 1.55 37.62 -8.03
CA ILE A 28 2.19 36.33 -8.20
C ILE A 28 2.20 35.98 -9.70
N PRO A 29 3.38 35.84 -10.32
CA PRO A 29 3.47 35.51 -11.74
C PRO A 29 3.04 34.06 -11.99
N ILE A 30 2.39 33.83 -13.12
CA ILE A 30 2.09 32.47 -13.60
C ILE A 30 3.40 31.82 -14.04
N PRO A 31 3.77 30.64 -13.52
CA PRO A 31 4.98 29.94 -13.92
C PRO A 31 5.03 29.66 -15.43
N LYS A 32 6.25 29.59 -15.99
CA LYS A 32 6.45 29.31 -17.41
C LYS A 32 6.09 27.85 -17.73
N ALA A 33 5.68 27.59 -18.98
CA ALA A 33 5.40 26.23 -19.46
C ALA A 33 6.64 25.47 -19.96
N ALA A 34 7.82 26.12 -19.92
CA ALA A 34 9.04 25.51 -20.43
C ALA A 34 9.46 24.33 -19.55
N ASN A 35 9.88 23.23 -20.17
CA ASN A 35 10.39 22.03 -19.49
C ASN A 35 9.37 21.32 -18.55
N THR A 36 8.07 21.54 -18.72
CA THR A 36 7.03 20.87 -17.91
C THR A 36 6.28 19.75 -18.63
N ASP A 37 6.49 19.57 -19.94
CA ASP A 37 5.79 18.53 -20.72
C ASP A 37 6.54 17.19 -20.58
N TYR A 38 5.88 16.19 -20.00
CA TYR A 38 6.43 14.85 -19.77
C TYR A 38 6.23 13.90 -20.96
N ARG A 39 5.46 14.30 -21.98
CA ARG A 39 5.16 13.41 -23.11
C ARG A 39 6.39 13.28 -24.00
N TYR A 40 6.81 12.04 -24.23
CA TYR A 40 7.97 11.73 -25.07
C TYR A 40 7.93 12.39 -26.46
N SER A 41 6.75 12.53 -27.06
CA SER A 41 6.57 13.17 -28.37
C SER A 41 6.76 14.69 -28.39
N ARG A 42 6.73 15.35 -27.22
CA ARG A 42 6.80 16.81 -27.07
C ARG A 42 8.16 17.30 -26.57
N ILE A 43 8.95 16.43 -25.93
CA ILE A 43 10.27 16.78 -25.40
C ILE A 43 11.28 16.91 -26.55
N LYS A 44 12.03 18.02 -26.59
CA LYS A 44 13.16 18.19 -27.52
C LYS A 44 14.26 17.19 -27.16
N LYS A 45 14.39 16.17 -27.99
CA LYS A 45 15.30 15.02 -27.78
C LYS A 45 16.75 15.48 -27.69
N ASN A 46 17.37 15.33 -26.53
CA ASN A 46 18.82 15.31 -26.38
C ASN A 46 19.30 13.86 -26.12
N THR A 47 18.72 12.90 -26.85
CA THR A 47 18.93 11.45 -26.66
C THR A 47 20.35 10.98 -26.97
N GLN A 48 21.22 11.85 -27.49
CA GLN A 48 22.61 11.52 -27.83
C GLN A 48 23.52 11.35 -26.61
N LYS A 49 23.07 11.66 -25.39
CA LYS A 49 23.89 11.62 -24.16
C LYS A 49 23.47 10.58 -23.12
N ILE A 50 22.43 9.78 -23.36
CA ILE A 50 21.89 8.83 -22.37
C ILE A 50 22.03 7.40 -22.88
N ASN A 51 22.64 6.53 -22.08
CA ASN A 51 22.69 5.09 -22.34
C ASN A 51 21.32 4.48 -22.03
N LEU A 52 20.55 4.16 -23.06
CA LEU A 52 19.24 3.55 -22.92
C LEU A 52 19.35 2.09 -22.48
N LEU A 53 18.40 1.65 -21.65
CA LEU A 53 18.23 0.24 -21.31
C LEU A 53 17.79 -0.53 -22.56
N LYS A 54 18.33 -1.74 -22.73
CA LYS A 54 17.84 -2.67 -23.73
C LYS A 54 16.48 -3.21 -23.27
N PRO A 55 15.51 -3.42 -24.19
CA PRO A 55 14.23 -4.04 -23.84
C PRO A 55 14.43 -5.40 -23.16
N ILE A 56 13.62 -5.67 -22.12
CA ILE A 56 13.60 -6.93 -21.37
C ILE A 56 12.18 -7.52 -21.51
N SER A 57 12.10 -8.83 -21.70
CA SER A 57 10.83 -9.57 -21.72
C SER A 57 10.94 -10.79 -20.81
N ILE A 58 9.84 -11.12 -20.13
CA ILE A 58 9.68 -12.37 -19.38
C ILE A 58 8.83 -13.28 -20.26
N GLU A 59 9.37 -14.45 -20.59
CA GLU A 59 8.70 -15.44 -21.44
C GLU A 59 8.28 -16.64 -20.59
N GLN A 60 7.03 -17.10 -20.78
CA GLN A 60 6.46 -18.27 -20.10
C GLN A 60 6.01 -19.29 -21.15
N PRO A 61 6.87 -20.25 -21.54
CA PRO A 61 6.61 -21.16 -22.66
C PRO A 61 5.33 -21.99 -22.51
N ASN A 62 4.91 -22.26 -21.26
CA ASN A 62 3.73 -23.04 -20.92
C ASN A 62 2.54 -22.16 -20.50
N GLY A 63 2.61 -20.85 -20.76
CA GLY A 63 1.64 -19.87 -20.25
C GLY A 63 1.85 -19.51 -18.77
N PRO A 64 1.03 -18.57 -18.25
CA PRO A 64 1.06 -18.20 -16.84
C PRO A 64 0.60 -19.37 -15.94
N SER A 65 1.12 -19.41 -14.70
CA SER A 65 0.76 -20.45 -13.72
C SER A 65 -0.53 -20.14 -12.95
N PHE A 66 -1.19 -19.01 -13.25
CA PHE A 66 -2.47 -18.66 -12.66
C PHE A 66 -3.62 -18.92 -13.64
N THR A 67 -4.79 -19.24 -13.11
CA THR A 67 -6.05 -19.25 -13.83
C THR A 67 -7.03 -18.27 -13.19
N ILE A 68 -7.95 -17.76 -14.00
CA ILE A 68 -9.04 -16.90 -13.55
C ILE A 68 -10.34 -17.56 -13.99
N GLU A 69 -11.04 -18.16 -13.04
CA GLU A 69 -12.31 -18.85 -13.25
C GLU A 69 -13.48 -17.90 -12.98
N ASN A 70 -14.54 -18.00 -13.79
CA ASN A 70 -15.75 -17.16 -13.66
C ASN A 70 -15.43 -15.65 -13.56
N ASN A 71 -14.41 -15.20 -14.29
CA ASN A 71 -13.88 -13.82 -14.33
C ASN A 71 -13.31 -13.25 -13.03
N HIS A 72 -13.47 -13.91 -11.87
CA HIS A 72 -13.10 -13.32 -10.58
C HIS A 72 -12.33 -14.25 -9.64
N LEU A 73 -12.42 -15.58 -9.80
CA LEU A 73 -11.73 -16.51 -8.92
C LEU A 73 -10.32 -16.76 -9.45
N VAL A 74 -9.33 -16.17 -8.79
CA VAL A 74 -7.91 -16.34 -9.10
C VAL A 74 -7.39 -17.58 -8.38
N LYS A 75 -6.77 -18.49 -9.13
CA LYS A 75 -6.02 -19.63 -8.59
C LYS A 75 -4.58 -19.53 -9.06
N TRP A 76 -3.63 -19.56 -8.13
CA TRP A 76 -2.22 -19.46 -8.47
C TRP A 76 -1.36 -20.19 -7.45
N ALA A 77 -0.51 -21.11 -7.91
CA ALA A 77 0.32 -21.95 -7.04
C ALA A 77 -0.56 -22.62 -5.96
N ASN A 78 -0.39 -22.23 -4.70
CA ASN A 78 -1.16 -22.70 -3.55
C ASN A 78 -2.23 -21.71 -3.08
N TRP A 79 -2.50 -20.62 -3.80
CA TRP A 79 -3.50 -19.62 -3.45
C TRP A 79 -4.79 -19.76 -4.24
N GLU A 80 -5.91 -19.52 -3.56
CA GLU A 80 -7.19 -19.22 -4.19
C GLU A 80 -7.78 -17.97 -3.54
N PHE A 81 -8.28 -17.02 -4.35
CA PHE A 81 -8.99 -15.84 -3.86
C PHE A 81 -9.93 -15.25 -4.92
N HIS A 82 -10.93 -14.52 -4.47
CA HIS A 82 -11.82 -13.75 -5.33
C HIS A 82 -11.30 -12.32 -5.50
N LEU A 83 -11.24 -11.84 -6.74
CA LEU A 83 -10.80 -10.50 -7.12
C LEU A 83 -11.96 -9.69 -7.69
N LYS A 84 -12.27 -8.56 -7.05
CA LYS A 84 -13.37 -7.67 -7.43
C LYS A 84 -12.89 -6.23 -7.65
N PRO A 85 -13.18 -5.62 -8.81
CA PRO A 85 -13.14 -4.17 -8.98
C PRO A 85 -14.31 -3.50 -8.24
N ASP A 86 -14.03 -2.43 -7.52
CA ASP A 86 -15.00 -1.69 -6.70
C ASP A 86 -14.85 -0.19 -6.93
N PRO A 87 -15.94 0.58 -7.10
CA PRO A 87 -15.85 2.01 -7.43
C PRO A 87 -15.23 2.84 -6.29
N ARG A 88 -15.42 2.46 -5.02
CA ARG A 88 -14.87 3.22 -3.90
C ARG A 88 -13.49 2.71 -3.48
N ALA A 89 -13.33 1.40 -3.35
CA ALA A 89 -12.08 0.80 -2.85
C ALA A 89 -11.02 0.54 -3.95
N GLY A 90 -11.43 0.42 -5.22
CA GLY A 90 -10.55 -0.04 -6.29
C GLY A 90 -10.44 -1.55 -6.32
N ILE A 91 -9.39 -2.12 -5.72
CA ILE A 91 -9.20 -3.58 -5.60
C ILE A 91 -9.81 -4.09 -4.30
N ILE A 92 -10.67 -5.11 -4.40
CA ILE A 92 -11.07 -5.94 -3.26
C ILE A 92 -10.60 -7.38 -3.50
N ILE A 93 -9.80 -7.88 -2.56
CA ILE A 93 -9.47 -9.31 -2.43
C ILE A 93 -10.44 -9.92 -1.43
N SER A 94 -11.03 -11.06 -1.75
CA SER A 94 -11.91 -11.79 -0.83
C SER A 94 -11.59 -13.27 -0.78
N ARG A 95 -11.83 -13.89 0.37
CA ARG A 95 -11.65 -15.32 0.63
C ARG A 95 -10.27 -15.82 0.19
N ALA A 96 -9.23 -15.11 0.59
CA ALA A 96 -7.85 -15.55 0.37
C ALA A 96 -7.56 -16.78 1.22
N MET A 97 -7.37 -17.90 0.54
CA MET A 97 -7.05 -19.19 1.12
C MET A 97 -5.73 -19.70 0.55
N VAL A 98 -4.96 -20.38 1.39
CA VAL A 98 -3.71 -21.03 0.99
C VAL A 98 -3.81 -22.54 1.21
N GLN A 99 -3.35 -23.31 0.23
CA GLN A 99 -3.26 -24.75 0.31
C GLN A 99 -2.06 -25.13 1.17
N ASP A 100 -2.32 -25.92 2.20
CA ASP A 100 -1.28 -26.52 3.02
C ASP A 100 -0.58 -27.64 2.22
N PRO A 101 0.73 -27.54 1.97
CA PRO A 101 1.44 -28.49 1.11
C PRO A 101 1.57 -29.89 1.73
N ASP A 102 1.52 -30.00 3.06
CA ASP A 102 1.66 -31.28 3.75
C ASP A 102 0.33 -32.05 3.78
N THR A 103 -0.80 -31.34 3.83
CA THR A 103 -2.14 -31.95 3.96
C THR A 103 -3.02 -31.83 2.72
N GLY A 104 -2.68 -30.97 1.77
CA GLY A 104 -3.47 -30.64 0.59
C GLY A 104 -4.74 -29.83 0.87
N LYS A 105 -5.00 -29.43 2.13
CA LYS A 105 -6.21 -28.72 2.53
C LYS A 105 -6.09 -27.22 2.25
N MET A 106 -7.15 -26.61 1.71
CA MET A 106 -7.29 -25.15 1.66
C MET A 106 -7.56 -24.61 3.06
N ARG A 107 -6.82 -23.58 3.46
CA ARG A 107 -6.90 -22.96 4.78
C ARG A 107 -7.12 -21.46 4.65
N ASN A 108 -8.05 -20.93 5.43
CA ASN A 108 -8.42 -19.51 5.39
C ASN A 108 -7.30 -18.63 5.98
N VAL A 109 -7.07 -17.49 5.33
CA VAL A 109 -6.10 -16.47 5.78
C VAL A 109 -6.78 -15.12 5.95
N MET A 110 -7.53 -14.65 4.95
CA MET A 110 -8.17 -13.34 4.97
C MET A 110 -9.50 -13.40 4.23
N TYR A 111 -10.59 -12.99 4.88
CA TYR A 111 -11.92 -12.99 4.30
C TYR A 111 -12.11 -11.83 3.32
N LYS A 112 -11.62 -10.63 3.65
CA LYS A 112 -11.75 -9.43 2.82
C LYS A 112 -10.61 -8.45 3.09
N GLY A 113 -9.90 -8.05 2.03
CA GLY A 113 -8.79 -7.08 2.07
C GLY A 113 -8.97 -6.00 1.02
N PHE A 114 -8.89 -4.72 1.40
CA PHE A 114 -8.99 -3.59 0.48
C PHE A 114 -8.44 -2.29 1.09
N THR A 115 -8.21 -1.28 0.25
CA THR A 115 -7.91 0.09 0.68
C THR A 115 -9.20 0.78 1.11
N SER A 116 -9.31 1.07 2.40
CA SER A 116 -10.51 1.65 3.00
C SER A 116 -10.59 3.17 2.81
N GLU A 117 -9.48 3.87 3.02
CA GLU A 117 -9.41 5.32 2.81
C GLU A 117 -7.98 5.80 2.57
N LEU A 118 -7.87 6.97 1.93
CA LEU A 118 -6.64 7.74 1.83
C LEU A 118 -6.81 9.10 2.50
N PHE A 119 -5.73 9.68 3.02
CA PHE A 119 -5.75 11.04 3.56
C PHE A 119 -4.49 11.79 3.13
N VAL A 120 -4.67 12.95 2.50
CA VAL A 120 -3.60 13.75 1.89
C VAL A 120 -3.65 15.20 2.40
N PRO A 121 -3.16 15.48 3.63
CA PRO A 121 -3.13 16.82 4.17
C PRO A 121 -1.95 17.64 3.64
N TYR A 122 -2.24 18.83 3.13
CA TYR A 122 -1.22 19.84 2.79
C TYR A 122 -0.86 20.70 4.00
N MET A 123 0.42 21.06 4.12
CA MET A 123 0.98 21.75 5.28
C MET A 123 1.15 23.26 5.07
N ASP A 124 0.30 23.87 4.23
CA ASP A 124 0.26 25.32 4.02
C ASP A 124 -1.06 25.88 4.60
N PRO A 125 -1.00 26.67 5.68
CA PRO A 125 -2.17 27.19 6.38
C PRO A 125 -2.81 28.42 5.72
N SER A 126 -2.32 28.87 4.56
CA SER A 126 -2.89 30.05 3.87
C SER A 126 -4.25 29.77 3.20
N ASP A 127 -5.02 30.83 2.94
CA ASP A 127 -6.42 30.78 2.47
C ASP A 127 -6.66 29.95 1.19
N ALA A 128 -5.65 29.75 0.34
CA ALA A 128 -5.75 28.91 -0.87
C ALA A 128 -5.36 27.43 -0.64
N TRP A 129 -4.93 27.06 0.57
CA TRP A 129 -4.30 25.77 0.86
C TRP A 129 -4.83 25.07 2.11
N TYR A 130 -5.23 25.78 3.17
CA TYR A 130 -5.56 25.18 4.46
C TYR A 130 -6.65 24.09 4.37
N PHE A 131 -7.57 24.20 3.40
CA PHE A 131 -8.68 23.27 3.20
C PHE A 131 -8.29 22.03 2.38
N LYS A 132 -7.11 22.00 1.75
CA LYS A 132 -6.66 20.89 0.88
C LYS A 132 -6.19 19.72 1.74
N THR A 133 -7.13 18.87 2.11
CA THR A 133 -6.90 17.71 2.98
C THR A 133 -7.70 16.50 2.46
N TYR A 134 -7.38 16.09 1.23
CA TYR A 134 -8.20 15.18 0.43
C TYR A 134 -8.39 13.82 1.10
N MET A 135 -9.60 13.27 0.96
CA MET A 135 -9.91 11.89 1.30
C MET A 135 -10.31 11.11 0.05
N ASP A 136 -9.31 10.62 -0.68
CA ASP A 136 -9.44 10.22 -2.08
C ASP A 136 -10.52 9.16 -2.31
N ALA A 137 -10.64 8.15 -1.43
CA ALA A 137 -11.63 7.09 -1.62
C ALA A 137 -13.04 7.59 -1.29
N GLY A 138 -13.22 8.27 -0.16
CA GLY A 138 -14.51 8.76 0.31
C GLY A 138 -15.08 9.94 -0.48
N GLU A 139 -14.24 10.83 -1.01
CA GLU A 139 -14.66 12.05 -1.72
C GLU A 139 -14.74 11.85 -3.25
N TYR A 140 -13.85 11.04 -3.84
CA TYR A 140 -13.75 10.90 -5.31
C TYR A 140 -13.96 9.48 -5.84
N GLY A 141 -13.93 8.47 -4.96
CA GLY A 141 -14.00 7.06 -5.32
C GLY A 141 -12.68 6.54 -5.92
N PHE A 142 -11.87 5.86 -5.12
CA PHE A 142 -10.53 5.44 -5.51
C PHE A 142 -10.52 4.52 -6.74
N GLY A 143 -11.52 3.64 -6.85
CA GLY A 143 -11.70 2.78 -8.02
C GLY A 143 -12.30 3.50 -9.23
N LEU A 144 -13.12 4.53 -9.04
CA LEU A 144 -13.58 5.38 -10.15
C LEU A 144 -12.41 6.14 -10.79
N GLN A 145 -11.42 6.50 -9.98
CA GLN A 145 -10.15 7.12 -10.39
C GLN A 145 -9.09 6.12 -10.88
N ALA A 146 -9.35 4.80 -10.84
CA ALA A 146 -8.47 3.80 -11.43
C ALA A 146 -8.56 3.86 -12.96
N MET A 147 -7.50 4.39 -13.59
CA MET A 147 -7.44 4.60 -15.02
C MET A 147 -7.00 3.31 -15.75
N PRO A 148 -7.33 3.16 -17.04
CA PRO A 148 -6.89 2.01 -17.82
C PRO A 148 -5.36 1.87 -17.84
N LEU A 149 -4.86 0.70 -17.48
CA LEU A 149 -3.43 0.39 -17.45
C LEU A 149 -2.86 0.27 -18.88
N ASP A 150 -1.70 0.86 -19.11
CA ASP A 150 -0.97 0.82 -20.38
C ASP A 150 -0.14 -0.47 -20.49
N PRO A 151 -0.46 -1.37 -21.44
CA PRO A 151 0.26 -2.63 -21.59
C PRO A 151 1.76 -2.46 -21.85
N LEU A 152 2.57 -3.32 -21.23
CA LEU A 152 4.05 -3.32 -21.26
C LEU A 152 4.71 -2.20 -20.44
N ASN A 153 3.98 -1.14 -20.08
CA ASN A 153 4.48 -0.02 -19.29
C ASN A 153 4.04 -0.15 -17.82
N ASP A 154 2.73 -0.28 -17.59
CA ASP A 154 2.18 -0.45 -16.24
C ASP A 154 2.21 -1.92 -15.80
N CYS A 155 2.01 -2.84 -16.74
CA CYS A 155 2.01 -4.28 -16.47
C CYS A 155 2.80 -5.05 -17.55
N PRO A 156 3.52 -6.12 -17.18
CA PRO A 156 4.36 -6.86 -18.11
C PRO A 156 3.54 -7.64 -19.15
N ARG A 157 4.23 -8.17 -20.17
CA ARG A 157 3.62 -8.88 -21.29
C ARG A 157 2.77 -10.09 -20.88
N ASN A 158 3.12 -10.75 -19.78
CA ASN A 158 2.38 -11.91 -19.26
C ASN A 158 1.18 -11.54 -18.38
N ALA A 159 0.75 -10.27 -18.39
CA ALA A 159 -0.40 -9.81 -17.61
C ALA A 159 -1.74 -10.18 -18.26
N TYR A 160 -2.65 -10.66 -17.43
CA TYR A 160 -4.09 -10.67 -17.69
C TYR A 160 -4.69 -9.33 -17.24
N TYR A 161 -5.70 -8.83 -17.95
CA TYR A 161 -6.42 -7.60 -17.60
C TYR A 161 -7.88 -7.89 -17.26
N MET A 162 -8.36 -7.21 -16.24
CA MET A 162 -9.74 -7.25 -15.76
C MET A 162 -10.36 -5.86 -15.87
N ASP A 163 -11.55 -5.83 -16.43
CA ASP A 163 -12.35 -4.61 -16.56
C ASP A 163 -13.17 -4.36 -15.28
N GLY A 164 -13.38 -3.08 -14.95
CA GLY A 164 -14.38 -2.66 -13.97
C GLY A 164 -15.71 -2.31 -14.66
N VAL A 165 -16.85 -2.68 -14.06
CA VAL A 165 -18.17 -2.23 -14.53
C VAL A 165 -18.78 -1.35 -13.47
N PHE A 166 -19.03 -0.10 -13.81
CA PHE A 166 -19.51 0.94 -12.90
C PHE A 166 -20.75 1.63 -13.45
N VAL A 167 -21.29 2.57 -12.67
CA VAL A 167 -22.51 3.31 -12.97
C VAL A 167 -22.17 4.81 -12.96
N ALA A 168 -22.55 5.52 -14.02
CA ALA A 168 -22.41 6.97 -14.11
C ALA A 168 -23.46 7.69 -13.24
N ALA A 169 -23.30 9.00 -13.06
CA ALA A 169 -24.21 9.79 -12.21
C ALA A 169 -25.69 9.74 -12.66
N ASP A 170 -25.95 9.48 -13.94
CA ASP A 170 -27.31 9.34 -14.50
C ASP A 170 -27.86 7.90 -14.45
N GLY A 171 -27.11 6.96 -13.87
CA GLY A 171 -27.48 5.54 -13.79
C GLY A 171 -27.01 4.70 -14.97
N THR A 172 -26.33 5.27 -15.98
CA THR A 172 -25.84 4.54 -17.15
C THR A 172 -24.67 3.63 -16.76
N PRO A 173 -24.72 2.31 -17.04
CA PRO A 173 -23.57 1.43 -16.80
C PRO A 173 -22.47 1.71 -17.82
N TYR A 174 -21.21 1.73 -17.36
CA TYR A 174 -20.04 1.87 -18.24
C TYR A 174 -18.92 0.93 -17.82
N VAL A 175 -18.06 0.59 -18.79
CA VAL A 175 -16.91 -0.29 -18.59
C VAL A 175 -15.64 0.56 -18.47
N ARG A 176 -14.89 0.35 -17.39
CA ARG A 176 -13.50 0.79 -17.23
C ARG A 176 -12.59 -0.33 -17.70
N SER A 177 -12.12 -0.25 -18.94
CA SER A 177 -11.23 -1.25 -19.53
C SER A 177 -9.89 -1.33 -18.80
N ASN A 178 -9.31 -2.52 -18.68
CA ASN A 178 -7.95 -2.74 -18.15
C ASN A 178 -7.71 -2.07 -16.79
N MET A 179 -8.71 -2.08 -15.90
CA MET A 179 -8.63 -1.42 -14.60
C MET A 179 -7.64 -2.12 -13.65
N ILE A 180 -7.63 -3.46 -13.68
CA ILE A 180 -6.76 -4.29 -12.85
C ILE A 180 -5.96 -5.21 -13.77
N CYS A 181 -4.69 -5.41 -13.48
CA CYS A 181 -3.89 -6.45 -14.13
C CYS A 181 -3.41 -7.50 -13.13
N VAL A 182 -3.29 -8.74 -13.59
CA VAL A 182 -2.80 -9.89 -12.81
C VAL A 182 -1.63 -10.52 -13.56
N PHE A 183 -0.46 -10.64 -12.93
CA PHE A 183 0.73 -11.18 -13.57
C PHE A 183 1.68 -11.86 -12.60
N GLU A 184 2.55 -12.72 -13.12
CA GLU A 184 3.65 -13.31 -12.35
C GLU A 184 4.91 -12.47 -12.52
N ARG A 185 5.53 -12.12 -11.39
CA ARG A 185 6.79 -11.39 -11.33
C ARG A 185 7.93 -12.32 -10.94
N TYR A 186 8.98 -12.33 -11.76
CA TYR A 186 10.26 -12.97 -11.49
C TYR A 186 11.38 -11.95 -11.60
N ALA A 187 11.82 -11.41 -10.45
CA ALA A 187 12.86 -10.38 -10.39
C ALA A 187 14.27 -10.95 -10.10
N GLY A 188 14.41 -12.28 -10.10
CA GLY A 188 15.65 -12.96 -9.70
C GLY A 188 15.79 -13.15 -8.19
N ASP A 189 14.71 -12.93 -7.43
CA ASP A 189 14.67 -13.15 -5.99
C ASP A 189 14.83 -14.64 -5.63
N ILE A 190 15.43 -14.90 -4.47
CA ILE A 190 15.65 -16.24 -3.94
C ILE A 190 14.55 -16.58 -2.94
N GLY A 191 13.88 -17.71 -3.12
CA GLY A 191 12.86 -18.21 -2.19
C GLY A 191 13.51 -18.74 -0.91
N TRP A 192 14.49 -19.62 -1.06
CA TRP A 192 15.42 -20.01 0.00
C TRP A 192 16.70 -20.58 -0.62
N ARG A 193 17.81 -20.56 0.13
CA ARG A 193 19.06 -21.20 -0.28
C ARG A 193 19.90 -21.66 0.91
N HIS A 194 20.69 -22.69 0.71
CA HIS A 194 21.73 -23.10 1.65
C HIS A 194 22.92 -23.72 0.90
N ALA A 195 24.12 -23.55 1.45
CA ALA A 195 25.31 -24.25 1.00
C ALA A 195 26.05 -24.76 2.23
N GLU A 196 26.28 -26.08 2.27
CA GLU A 196 26.95 -26.72 3.41
C GLU A 196 28.43 -26.32 3.46
N CYS A 197 28.98 -26.28 4.68
CA CYS A 197 30.34 -25.86 4.90
C CYS A 197 31.33 -26.79 4.16
N PRO A 198 32.33 -26.24 3.44
CA PRO A 198 33.35 -27.06 2.78
C PRO A 198 34.10 -28.03 3.71
N ILE A 199 34.16 -27.72 5.01
CA ILE A 199 34.83 -28.56 6.04
C ILE A 199 34.14 -29.93 6.18
N THR A 200 32.85 -30.05 5.86
CA THR A 200 32.14 -31.34 5.89
C THR A 200 32.56 -32.28 4.77
N GLY A 201 33.23 -31.77 3.72
CA GLY A 201 33.54 -32.53 2.50
C GLY A 201 32.31 -32.85 1.63
N LEU A 202 31.12 -32.38 2.01
CA LEU A 202 29.87 -32.63 1.28
C LEU A 202 29.58 -31.46 0.32
N PRO A 203 29.47 -31.68 -1.00
CA PRO A 203 29.17 -30.63 -1.98
C PRO A 203 27.67 -30.30 -2.02
N ILE A 204 27.06 -29.97 -0.87
CA ILE A 204 25.62 -29.69 -0.77
C ILE A 204 25.37 -28.21 -1.02
N ARG A 205 24.61 -27.90 -2.08
CA ARG A 205 24.11 -26.55 -2.36
C ARG A 205 22.73 -26.62 -2.97
N GLU A 206 21.76 -26.03 -2.28
CA GLU A 206 20.36 -26.00 -2.69
C GLU A 206 19.87 -24.55 -2.77
N VAL A 207 19.04 -24.27 -3.79
CA VAL A 207 18.43 -22.96 -4.02
C VAL A 207 17.07 -23.14 -4.68
N ARG A 208 16.10 -22.30 -4.30
CA ARG A 208 14.79 -22.20 -4.97
C ARG A 208 14.52 -20.77 -5.44
N PRO A 209 13.98 -20.60 -6.65
CA PRO A 209 13.59 -19.28 -7.14
C PRO A 209 12.36 -18.76 -6.39
N LYS A 210 12.17 -17.45 -6.38
CA LYS A 210 10.96 -16.80 -5.90
C LYS A 210 10.18 -16.22 -7.07
N VAL A 211 8.91 -16.62 -7.18
CA VAL A 211 7.93 -16.04 -8.10
C VAL A 211 6.80 -15.49 -7.24
N THR A 212 6.28 -14.32 -7.62
CA THR A 212 5.21 -13.63 -6.90
C THR A 212 4.08 -13.33 -7.87
N LEU A 213 2.84 -13.61 -7.48
CA LEU A 213 1.67 -13.13 -8.21
C LEU A 213 1.39 -11.69 -7.79
N VAL A 214 1.18 -10.80 -8.74
CA VAL A 214 0.87 -9.39 -8.49
C VAL A 214 -0.50 -9.09 -9.08
N VAL A 215 -1.38 -8.53 -8.25
CA VAL A 215 -2.63 -7.89 -8.67
C VAL A 215 -2.42 -6.38 -8.54
N ARG A 216 -2.50 -5.64 -9.64
CA ARG A 216 -2.16 -4.21 -9.71
C ARG A 216 -3.31 -3.38 -10.24
N MET A 217 -3.48 -2.19 -9.66
CA MET A 217 -4.21 -1.07 -10.26
C MET A 217 -3.37 0.21 -10.18
N ALA A 218 -3.70 1.20 -11.00
CA ALA A 218 -3.16 2.55 -10.91
C ALA A 218 -4.32 3.56 -10.88
N ALA A 219 -4.40 4.36 -9.82
CA ALA A 219 -5.43 5.37 -9.64
C ALA A 219 -4.86 6.78 -9.72
N SER A 220 -5.43 7.61 -10.59
CA SER A 220 -5.02 8.99 -10.81
C SER A 220 -6.03 9.93 -10.16
N VAL A 221 -5.76 10.34 -8.92
CA VAL A 221 -6.64 11.25 -8.17
C VAL A 221 -6.09 12.66 -8.32
N ALA A 222 -6.77 13.45 -9.15
CA ALA A 222 -6.32 14.78 -9.57
C ALA A 222 -4.88 14.76 -10.15
N ASN A 223 -3.88 15.14 -9.36
CA ASN A 223 -2.49 15.26 -9.78
C ASN A 223 -1.62 14.05 -9.40
N TYR A 224 -2.05 13.21 -8.45
CA TYR A 224 -1.27 12.06 -7.97
C TYR A 224 -1.67 10.76 -8.66
N ASP A 225 -0.67 9.91 -8.89
CA ASP A 225 -0.85 8.53 -9.34
C ASP A 225 -0.47 7.55 -8.22
N TYR A 226 -1.42 6.72 -7.81
CA TYR A 226 -1.25 5.66 -6.82
C TYR A 226 -1.19 4.30 -7.49
N ILE A 227 -0.04 3.64 -7.43
CA ILE A 227 0.14 2.25 -7.91
C ILE A 227 -0.09 1.32 -6.73
N VAL A 228 -1.19 0.57 -6.74
CA VAL A 228 -1.55 -0.34 -5.64
C VAL A 228 -1.37 -1.78 -6.10
N ASP A 229 -0.43 -2.47 -5.45
CA ASP A 229 -0.13 -3.88 -5.68
C ASP A 229 -0.58 -4.72 -4.48
N TRP A 230 -1.30 -5.81 -4.75
CA TRP A 230 -1.45 -6.95 -3.84
C TRP A 230 -0.58 -8.08 -4.35
N GLU A 231 0.49 -8.39 -3.61
CA GLU A 231 1.44 -9.44 -3.96
C GLU A 231 1.17 -10.72 -3.15
N PHE A 232 1.05 -11.86 -3.82
CA PHE A 232 0.91 -13.18 -3.19
C PHE A 232 2.16 -14.02 -3.48
N GLN A 233 2.67 -14.71 -2.46
CA GLN A 233 3.87 -15.53 -2.54
C GLN A 233 3.55 -16.97 -2.15
N ASN A 234 4.19 -17.92 -2.81
CA ASN A 234 3.97 -19.35 -2.58
C ASN A 234 4.40 -19.83 -1.18
N ASP A 235 5.18 -19.03 -0.45
CA ASP A 235 5.51 -19.24 0.96
C ASP A 235 4.40 -18.82 1.94
N GLY A 236 3.24 -18.40 1.41
CA GLY A 236 2.09 -17.96 2.18
C GLY A 236 2.10 -16.47 2.51
N LEU A 237 3.06 -15.68 2.04
CA LEU A 237 3.09 -14.25 2.32
C LEU A 237 2.15 -13.46 1.39
N ILE A 238 1.38 -12.53 1.98
CA ILE A 238 0.64 -11.48 1.24
C ILE A 238 1.32 -10.13 1.51
N ARG A 239 1.64 -9.36 0.48
CA ARG A 239 2.26 -8.03 0.61
C ARG A 239 1.47 -6.98 -0.17
N PRO A 240 0.68 -6.15 0.52
CA PRO A 240 0.18 -4.91 -0.04
C PRO A 240 1.32 -3.90 -0.19
N LYS A 241 1.37 -3.22 -1.33
CA LYS A 241 2.36 -2.19 -1.66
C LYS A 241 1.68 -1.02 -2.33
N VAL A 242 2.10 0.19 -1.96
CA VAL A 242 1.65 1.45 -2.57
C VAL A 242 2.86 2.16 -3.14
N GLY A 243 2.79 2.50 -4.42
CA GLY A 243 3.68 3.44 -5.10
C GLY A 243 2.99 4.78 -5.32
N LEU A 244 3.73 5.87 -5.14
CA LEU A 244 3.30 7.24 -5.39
C LEU A 244 4.11 7.76 -6.58
N SER A 245 3.43 8.35 -7.54
CA SER A 245 4.00 9.00 -8.73
C SER A 245 3.11 10.21 -9.09
N GLY A 246 3.27 10.72 -10.30
CA GLY A 246 2.42 11.78 -10.84
C GLY A 246 3.02 13.16 -10.65
N ILE A 247 2.16 14.16 -10.67
CA ILE A 247 2.55 15.57 -10.72
C ILE A 247 2.35 16.17 -9.34
N LEU A 248 3.33 16.92 -8.84
CA LEU A 248 3.16 17.66 -7.60
C LEU A 248 2.04 18.70 -7.71
N MET A 249 1.22 18.80 -6.68
CA MET A 249 0.38 19.98 -6.49
C MET A 249 1.29 21.13 -6.08
N VAL A 250 1.24 22.23 -6.84
CA VAL A 250 2.22 23.31 -6.71
C VAL A 250 1.57 24.64 -6.41
N LYS A 251 2.28 25.44 -5.60
CA LYS A 251 1.98 26.81 -5.24
C LYS A 251 2.75 27.76 -6.14
N GLY A 252 2.06 28.77 -6.68
CA GLY A 252 2.72 29.86 -7.40
C GLY A 252 3.50 30.76 -6.44
N SER A 253 4.62 31.31 -6.89
CA SER A 253 5.48 32.14 -6.06
C SER A 253 6.09 33.30 -6.85
N PRO A 254 6.31 34.48 -6.23
CA PRO A 254 7.07 35.55 -6.88
C PRO A 254 8.57 35.20 -7.03
N TYR A 255 9.07 34.18 -6.32
CA TYR A 255 10.49 33.84 -6.30
C TYR A 255 10.93 33.02 -7.51
N VAL A 256 12.07 33.38 -8.08
CA VAL A 256 12.75 32.61 -9.13
C VAL A 256 14.04 31.96 -8.62
N ASN A 257 14.50 32.33 -7.43
CA ASN A 257 15.71 31.79 -6.81
C ASN A 257 15.63 31.91 -5.28
N MET A 258 16.21 30.94 -4.56
CA MET A 258 16.24 30.94 -3.10
C MET A 258 16.94 32.17 -2.48
N ASN A 259 17.86 32.82 -3.21
CA ASN A 259 18.51 34.06 -2.76
C ASN A 259 17.53 35.24 -2.61
N GLN A 260 16.32 35.14 -3.16
CA GLN A 260 15.27 36.16 -3.05
C GLN A 260 14.35 35.95 -1.85
N VAL A 261 14.42 34.77 -1.23
CA VAL A 261 13.58 34.39 -0.10
C VAL A 261 14.20 34.94 1.18
N ASN A 262 13.40 35.63 1.99
CA ASN A 262 13.88 36.13 3.27
C ASN A 262 14.19 34.97 4.22
N GLN A 263 15.27 35.06 5.00
CA GLN A 263 15.67 33.96 5.90
C GLN A 263 14.62 33.60 6.97
N ASN A 264 13.75 34.55 7.34
CA ASN A 264 12.68 34.35 8.31
C ASN A 264 11.36 33.89 7.68
N GLU A 265 11.30 33.81 6.35
CA GLU A 265 10.11 33.43 5.62
C GLU A 265 10.07 31.92 5.40
N TYR A 266 8.99 31.28 5.83
CA TYR A 266 8.76 29.86 5.61
C TYR A 266 7.82 29.65 4.43
N LEU A 267 8.30 28.94 3.41
CA LEU A 267 7.56 28.73 2.15
C LEU A 267 6.53 27.60 2.22
N TYR A 268 6.45 26.88 3.36
CA TYR A 268 5.63 25.67 3.52
C TYR A 268 5.95 24.58 2.48
N GLY A 269 7.16 24.59 1.95
CA GLY A 269 7.52 23.86 0.74
C GLY A 269 8.94 24.15 0.26
N THR A 270 9.29 23.48 -0.84
CA THR A 270 10.57 23.67 -1.53
C THR A 270 10.35 24.45 -2.83
N LEU A 271 11.18 25.45 -3.12
CA LEU A 271 11.19 26.11 -4.44
C LEU A 271 11.81 25.15 -5.47
N LEU A 272 10.99 24.57 -6.35
CA LEU A 272 11.37 23.50 -7.28
C LEU A 272 11.92 24.01 -8.61
N SER A 273 11.30 25.08 -9.09
CA SER A 273 11.60 25.78 -10.35
C SER A 273 11.19 27.24 -10.18
N GLU A 274 11.51 28.09 -11.15
CA GLU A 274 11.13 29.49 -11.13
C GLU A 274 9.61 29.63 -10.91
N ASN A 275 9.24 30.36 -9.86
CA ASN A 275 7.87 30.66 -9.48
C ASN A 275 7.04 29.46 -8.97
N ILE A 276 7.67 28.31 -8.67
CA ILE A 276 6.97 27.07 -8.31
C ILE A 276 7.48 26.54 -6.97
N ILE A 277 6.58 26.50 -5.98
CA ILE A 277 6.81 25.82 -4.70
C ILE A 277 6.07 24.49 -4.70
N GLY A 278 6.78 23.41 -4.39
CA GLY A 278 6.17 22.13 -4.00
C GLY A 278 5.81 22.18 -2.53
N VAL A 279 4.51 22.19 -2.23
CA VAL A 279 4.00 22.30 -0.86
C VAL A 279 4.22 20.99 -0.11
N ILE A 280 4.68 21.05 1.14
CA ILE A 280 4.83 19.88 2.01
C ILE A 280 3.45 19.26 2.26
N HIS A 281 3.36 17.94 2.20
CA HIS A 281 2.13 17.20 2.45
C HIS A 281 2.45 15.77 2.85
N ASP A 282 1.43 15.07 3.33
CA ASP A 282 1.53 13.65 3.63
C ASP A 282 0.64 12.81 2.73
N HIS A 283 0.90 11.50 2.68
CA HIS A 283 -0.04 10.52 2.15
C HIS A 283 -0.24 9.42 3.18
N TYR A 284 -1.48 9.19 3.61
CA TYR A 284 -1.86 8.05 4.44
C TYR A 284 -2.80 7.15 3.67
N VAL A 285 -2.59 5.84 3.74
CA VAL A 285 -3.42 4.82 3.09
C VAL A 285 -3.77 3.76 4.13
N THR A 286 -5.06 3.64 4.46
CA THR A 286 -5.55 2.71 5.48
C THR A 286 -6.20 1.51 4.83
N PHE A 287 -5.75 0.32 5.22
CA PHE A 287 -6.24 -0.96 4.72
C PHE A 287 -7.20 -1.59 5.72
N HIS A 288 -8.33 -2.10 5.23
CA HIS A 288 -9.21 -3.00 5.95
C HIS A 288 -8.79 -4.44 5.67
N LEU A 289 -8.45 -5.20 6.71
CA LEU A 289 -7.95 -6.57 6.62
C LEU A 289 -8.77 -7.47 7.55
N ASP A 290 -9.75 -8.15 6.99
CA ASP A 290 -10.63 -9.08 7.70
C ASP A 290 -9.95 -10.45 7.84
N MET A 291 -9.41 -10.76 9.01
CA MET A 291 -8.39 -11.80 9.19
C MET A 291 -8.96 -13.11 9.75
N ASP A 292 -9.48 -13.96 8.86
CA ASP A 292 -10.04 -15.29 9.18
C ASP A 292 -8.98 -16.40 9.25
N ILE A 293 -8.04 -16.32 10.21
CA ILE A 293 -6.98 -17.34 10.33
C ILE A 293 -7.60 -18.71 10.66
N ASP A 294 -7.53 -19.67 9.72
CA ASP A 294 -8.13 -21.00 9.83
C ASP A 294 -9.66 -20.99 10.14
N GLY A 295 -10.33 -19.90 9.74
CA GLY A 295 -11.77 -19.66 9.94
C GLY A 295 -12.03 -18.42 10.81
N PRO A 296 -13.28 -17.93 10.83
CA PRO A 296 -13.64 -16.61 11.40
C PRO A 296 -13.74 -16.58 12.93
N LEU A 297 -13.79 -17.75 13.59
CA LEU A 297 -13.99 -17.82 15.03
C LEU A 297 -12.68 -18.14 15.74
N ASN A 298 -12.55 -17.56 16.94
CA ASN A 298 -11.42 -17.75 17.86
C ASN A 298 -10.13 -17.09 17.37
N ASN A 299 -10.24 -16.04 16.56
CA ASN A 299 -9.10 -15.20 16.24
C ASN A 299 -8.81 -14.23 17.39
N SER A 300 -7.54 -13.95 17.62
CA SER A 300 -7.09 -12.99 18.63
C SER A 300 -5.89 -12.22 18.12
N PHE A 301 -5.85 -10.94 18.46
CA PHE A 301 -4.67 -10.12 18.23
C PHE A 301 -3.69 -10.25 19.39
N VAL A 302 -2.42 -10.49 19.08
CA VAL A 302 -1.36 -10.68 20.07
C VAL A 302 -0.21 -9.72 19.78
N LYS A 303 0.04 -8.83 20.73
CA LYS A 303 1.23 -7.98 20.75
C LYS A 303 2.36 -8.75 21.42
N VAL A 304 3.42 -9.06 20.67
CA VAL A 304 4.62 -9.73 21.18
C VAL A 304 5.69 -8.68 21.44
N ASN A 305 5.76 -8.17 22.67
CA ASN A 305 6.76 -7.19 23.06
C ASN A 305 8.16 -7.81 23.08
N LEU A 306 9.12 -7.15 22.43
CA LEU A 306 10.52 -7.55 22.43
C LEU A 306 11.27 -6.72 23.47
N GLN A 307 11.50 -7.30 24.65
CA GLN A 307 12.05 -6.61 25.80
C GLN A 307 13.49 -7.03 26.07
N LYS A 308 14.30 -6.09 26.57
CA LYS A 308 15.63 -6.38 27.09
C LYS A 308 15.49 -6.89 28.52
N GLU A 309 15.89 -8.14 28.74
CA GLU A 309 15.92 -8.76 30.06
C GLU A 309 17.36 -8.79 30.58
N MET A 310 17.55 -8.41 31.84
CA MET A 310 18.87 -8.42 32.48
C MET A 310 19.10 -9.78 33.12
N THR A 311 20.33 -10.30 33.02
CA THR A 311 20.71 -11.53 33.74
C THR A 311 21.02 -11.22 35.20
N SER A 312 20.80 -12.20 36.06
CA SER A 312 21.16 -12.07 37.48
C SER A 312 22.69 -12.11 37.65
N SER A 313 23.21 -11.48 38.70
CA SER A 313 24.64 -11.50 38.99
C SER A 313 25.14 -12.94 39.18
N GLY A 314 26.16 -13.34 38.43
CA GLY A 314 26.75 -14.69 38.48
C GLY A 314 26.02 -15.75 37.67
N GLU A 315 24.83 -15.47 37.11
CA GLU A 315 24.05 -16.44 36.31
C GLU A 315 24.67 -16.70 34.93
N SER A 316 25.20 -15.65 34.30
CA SER A 316 25.77 -15.72 32.96
C SER A 316 26.90 -14.72 32.78
N PRO A 317 27.93 -15.02 31.96
CA PRO A 317 28.89 -14.02 31.48
C PRO A 317 28.22 -12.90 30.65
N ARG A 318 27.04 -13.18 30.08
CA ARG A 318 26.21 -12.18 29.40
C ARG A 318 25.48 -11.33 30.43
N ARG A 319 25.36 -10.02 30.17
CA ARG A 319 24.62 -9.06 31.03
C ARG A 319 23.12 -8.99 30.73
N SER A 320 22.69 -9.41 29.54
CA SER A 320 21.31 -9.31 29.08
C SER A 320 21.03 -10.17 27.86
N TYR A 321 19.74 -10.36 27.58
CA TYR A 321 19.20 -11.03 26.39
C TYR A 321 17.86 -10.41 25.98
N LEU A 322 17.33 -10.84 24.83
CA LEU A 322 16.01 -10.44 24.35
C LEU A 322 14.98 -11.46 24.85
N LYS A 323 13.90 -10.96 25.47
CA LYS A 323 12.75 -11.74 25.92
C LYS A 323 11.51 -11.31 25.14
N ALA A 324 10.80 -12.29 24.57
CA ALA A 324 9.52 -12.05 23.92
C ALA A 324 8.38 -12.26 24.93
N VAL A 325 7.57 -11.22 25.16
CA VAL A 325 6.40 -11.26 26.06
C VAL A 325 5.14 -11.14 25.23
N ARG A 326 4.29 -12.17 25.25
CA ARG A 326 3.05 -12.23 24.45
C ARG A 326 1.90 -11.67 25.28
N ASN A 327 1.24 -10.64 24.76
CA ASN A 327 0.06 -10.03 25.36
C ASN A 327 -1.11 -10.16 24.38
N VAL A 328 -2.15 -10.90 24.76
CA VAL A 328 -3.38 -11.00 23.98
C VAL A 328 -4.21 -9.75 24.24
N ALA A 329 -4.55 -9.02 23.18
CA ALA A 329 -5.41 -7.85 23.26
C ALA A 329 -6.85 -8.32 23.53
N LYS A 330 -7.48 -7.80 24.59
CA LYS A 330 -8.82 -8.22 25.01
C LYS A 330 -9.89 -7.32 24.43
N THR A 331 -9.56 -6.04 24.29
CA THR A 331 -10.45 -4.97 23.85
C THR A 331 -9.84 -4.16 22.72
N GLU A 332 -10.65 -3.36 22.03
CA GLU A 332 -10.18 -2.50 20.94
C GLU A 332 -9.06 -1.54 21.39
N LYS A 333 -9.14 -0.98 22.62
CA LYS A 333 -8.08 -0.09 23.14
C LYS A 333 -6.74 -0.78 23.35
N ASP A 334 -6.73 -2.07 23.68
CA ASP A 334 -5.49 -2.85 23.78
C ASP A 334 -4.77 -3.01 22.43
N ALA A 335 -5.52 -2.85 21.33
CA ALA A 335 -5.06 -3.06 19.96
C ALA A 335 -4.88 -1.75 19.15
N GLN A 336 -4.91 -0.59 19.81
CA GLN A 336 -4.51 0.69 19.21
C GLN A 336 -2.98 0.85 19.30
N ILE A 337 -2.29 0.60 18.20
CA ILE A 337 -0.82 0.54 18.18
C ILE A 337 -0.20 1.76 17.49
N LYS A 338 0.62 2.48 18.26
CA LYS A 338 1.63 3.41 17.74
C LYS A 338 2.97 2.69 17.65
N LEU A 339 3.55 2.60 16.44
CA LEU A 339 4.82 1.92 16.23
C LEU A 339 5.97 2.69 16.91
N LYS A 340 6.88 1.97 17.56
CA LYS A 340 8.03 2.54 18.28
C LYS A 340 9.31 1.78 17.98
N LEU A 341 10.35 2.49 17.56
CA LEU A 341 11.66 1.90 17.27
C LEU A 341 12.33 1.33 18.53
N TYR A 342 12.24 2.05 19.65
CA TYR A 342 12.89 1.69 20.92
C TYR A 342 11.98 0.93 21.90
N ASP A 343 10.76 0.61 21.50
CA ASP A 343 9.83 -0.30 22.19
C ASP A 343 9.19 -1.24 21.14
N PRO A 344 10.00 -2.11 20.49
CA PRO A 344 9.56 -2.90 19.36
C PRO A 344 8.64 -4.05 19.77
N SER A 345 7.72 -4.42 18.89
CA SER A 345 6.82 -5.55 19.06
C SER A 345 6.56 -6.24 17.72
N GLU A 346 6.23 -7.54 17.75
CA GLU A 346 5.54 -8.20 16.63
C GLU A 346 4.02 -8.16 16.86
N PHE A 347 3.25 -8.18 15.77
CA PHE A 347 1.79 -8.07 15.79
C PHE A 347 1.18 -9.29 15.11
N HIS A 348 0.66 -10.23 15.90
CA HIS A 348 0.14 -11.50 15.39
C HIS A 348 -1.38 -11.48 15.42
N VAL A 349 -2.02 -12.00 14.37
CA VAL A 349 -3.39 -12.50 14.42
C VAL A 349 -3.30 -14.03 14.45
N ILE A 350 -3.79 -14.63 15.52
CA ILE A 350 -3.72 -16.08 15.72
C ILE A 350 -5.11 -16.69 15.79
N ASN A 351 -5.24 -17.98 15.51
CA ASN A 351 -6.38 -18.77 15.93
C ASN A 351 -6.02 -19.54 17.20
N SER A 352 -6.63 -19.21 18.33
CA SER A 352 -6.27 -19.80 19.63
C SER A 352 -6.63 -21.28 19.76
N ASN A 353 -7.60 -21.75 18.97
CA ASN A 353 -8.12 -23.12 19.01
C ASN A 353 -7.41 -24.07 18.05
N LYS A 354 -6.61 -23.53 17.12
CA LYS A 354 -5.85 -24.32 16.13
C LYS A 354 -4.37 -24.21 16.45
N LYS A 355 -3.72 -25.36 16.60
CA LYS A 355 -2.31 -25.43 16.96
C LYS A 355 -1.56 -26.31 15.99
N SER A 356 -0.31 -25.96 15.73
CA SER A 356 0.64 -26.85 15.07
C SER A 356 0.93 -28.08 15.95
N ARG A 357 1.59 -29.10 15.38
CA ARG A 357 1.97 -30.33 16.08
C ARG A 357 2.76 -30.09 17.37
N VAL A 358 3.54 -29.01 17.44
CA VAL A 358 4.36 -28.64 18.62
C VAL A 358 3.61 -27.74 19.62
N GLY A 359 2.34 -27.42 19.36
CA GLY A 359 1.47 -26.70 20.28
C GLY A 359 1.46 -25.17 20.10
N ASN A 360 2.11 -24.63 19.07
CA ASN A 360 2.03 -23.20 18.77
C ASN A 360 0.67 -22.87 18.14
N PRO A 361 -0.01 -21.78 18.53
CA PRO A 361 -1.22 -21.35 17.82
C PRO A 361 -0.86 -20.94 16.39
N VAL A 362 -1.69 -21.36 15.44
CA VAL A 362 -1.54 -20.98 14.02
C VAL A 362 -1.85 -19.49 13.87
N GLY A 363 -1.11 -18.80 13.02
CA GLY A 363 -1.26 -17.35 12.91
C GLY A 363 -0.62 -16.75 11.68
N TYR A 364 -0.95 -15.50 11.45
CA TYR A 364 -0.23 -14.58 10.58
C TYR A 364 0.24 -13.38 11.40
N LYS A 365 1.32 -12.74 10.96
CA LYS A 365 1.80 -11.51 11.56
C LYS A 365 1.86 -10.38 10.56
N VAL A 366 1.51 -9.20 11.02
CA VAL A 366 1.76 -7.96 10.28
C VAL A 366 3.21 -7.56 10.54
N VAL A 367 3.97 -7.40 9.48
CA VAL A 367 5.35 -6.88 9.49
C VAL A 367 5.30 -5.48 8.87
N PRO A 368 5.33 -4.42 9.70
CA PRO A 368 5.34 -3.05 9.20
C PRO A 368 6.58 -2.78 8.35
N GLY A 369 6.41 -2.04 7.25
CA GLY A 369 7.52 -1.44 6.50
C GLY A 369 7.87 -0.04 7.01
N GLY A 370 8.64 0.70 6.22
CA GLY A 370 8.85 2.13 6.45
C GLY A 370 7.52 2.88 6.33
N THR A 371 7.09 3.54 7.39
CA THR A 371 5.79 4.22 7.46
C THR A 371 5.91 5.52 8.26
N ALA A 372 4.85 6.32 8.27
CA ALA A 372 4.76 7.60 8.95
C ALA A 372 3.54 7.66 9.90
N ALA A 373 3.57 8.63 10.81
CA ALA A 373 2.44 8.95 11.70
C ALA A 373 2.00 10.38 11.42
N SER A 374 0.69 10.66 11.49
CA SER A 374 0.21 12.04 11.39
C SER A 374 0.85 12.93 12.44
N LEU A 375 1.27 14.12 12.01
CA LEU A 375 1.84 15.17 12.86
C LEU A 375 0.86 16.33 13.09
N LEU A 376 -0.36 16.24 12.55
CA LEU A 376 -1.40 17.22 12.79
C LEU A 376 -1.90 17.15 14.24
N ASP A 377 -2.35 18.30 14.75
CA ASP A 377 -2.98 18.36 16.06
C ASP A 377 -4.28 17.53 16.05
N HIS A 378 -4.52 16.76 17.11
CA HIS A 378 -5.73 15.92 17.20
C HIS A 378 -7.02 16.75 17.25
N ASP A 379 -6.94 18.02 17.61
CA ASP A 379 -8.07 18.95 17.62
C ASP A 379 -8.30 19.69 16.29
N ASP A 380 -7.38 19.55 15.33
CA ASP A 380 -7.48 20.14 13.99
C ASP A 380 -8.64 19.49 13.19
N PRO A 381 -9.55 20.26 12.56
CA PRO A 381 -10.66 19.69 11.80
C PRO A 381 -10.29 18.58 10.80
N PRO A 382 -9.25 18.69 9.95
CA PRO A 382 -8.86 17.59 9.07
C PRO A 382 -8.41 16.34 9.83
N GLN A 383 -7.71 16.48 10.96
CA GLN A 383 -7.28 15.33 11.77
C GLN A 383 -8.45 14.67 12.50
N LYS A 384 -9.48 15.42 12.90
CA LYS A 384 -10.74 14.86 13.43
C LYS A 384 -11.45 13.99 12.40
N ARG A 385 -11.57 14.48 11.16
CA ARG A 385 -12.12 13.71 10.04
C ARG A 385 -11.26 12.48 9.73
N ALA A 386 -9.94 12.61 9.86
CA ALA A 386 -8.96 11.58 9.54
C ALA A 386 -8.44 10.80 10.75
N ALA A 387 -9.22 10.71 11.84
CA ALA A 387 -8.76 10.15 13.11
C ALA A 387 -8.31 8.68 13.04
N PHE A 388 -8.69 7.96 11.97
CA PHE A 388 -8.17 6.63 11.65
C PHE A 388 -6.64 6.59 11.44
N THR A 389 -6.00 7.73 11.21
CA THR A 389 -4.53 7.87 11.10
C THR A 389 -3.83 8.05 12.45
N ASN A 390 -4.57 8.20 13.56
CA ASN A 390 -4.00 8.41 14.90
C ASN A 390 -3.16 7.22 15.41
N ASN A 391 -3.35 6.04 14.85
CA ASN A 391 -2.56 4.84 15.12
C ASN A 391 -2.20 4.13 13.80
N GLN A 392 -1.10 3.37 13.79
CA GLN A 392 -0.70 2.57 12.62
C GLN A 392 -1.46 1.25 12.54
N ILE A 393 -1.84 0.67 13.68
CA ILE A 393 -2.66 -0.55 13.72
C ILE A 393 -3.85 -0.31 14.63
N TRP A 394 -5.01 -0.78 14.18
CA TRP A 394 -6.22 -0.92 14.98
C TRP A 394 -6.74 -2.35 14.81
N VAL A 395 -7.45 -2.86 15.82
CA VAL A 395 -8.23 -4.09 15.69
C VAL A 395 -9.60 -3.88 16.28
N THR A 396 -10.63 -4.18 15.49
CA THR A 396 -12.03 -4.06 15.86
C THR A 396 -12.70 -5.43 15.73
N PRO A 397 -13.77 -5.75 16.49
CA PRO A 397 -14.59 -6.89 16.15
C PRO A 397 -15.24 -6.66 14.78
N TYR A 398 -15.48 -7.73 14.04
CA TYR A 398 -16.16 -7.64 12.75
C TYR A 398 -17.56 -7.01 12.90
N ASN A 399 -17.88 -6.09 11.99
CA ASN A 399 -19.20 -5.51 11.80
C ASN A 399 -19.39 -5.23 10.32
N GLU A 400 -20.49 -5.72 9.74
CA GLU A 400 -20.80 -5.59 8.32
C GLU A 400 -20.82 -4.13 7.83
N SER A 401 -21.21 -3.19 8.69
CA SER A 401 -21.32 -1.76 8.38
C SER A 401 -20.00 -0.97 8.53
N GLU A 402 -19.02 -1.51 9.24
CA GLU A 402 -17.77 -0.81 9.58
C GLU A 402 -16.69 -1.10 8.53
N GLN A 403 -16.82 -0.53 7.33
CA GLN A 403 -15.91 -0.80 6.20
C GLN A 403 -14.99 0.36 5.83
N TRP A 404 -15.41 1.61 6.09
CA TRP A 404 -14.76 2.83 5.60
C TRP A 404 -14.15 3.61 6.76
N ALA A 405 -12.82 3.67 6.85
CA ALA A 405 -12.14 4.19 8.04
C ALA A 405 -12.45 5.67 8.37
N ALA A 406 -12.84 6.47 7.37
CA ALA A 406 -13.32 7.85 7.52
C ALA A 406 -14.86 7.99 7.68
N GLY A 407 -15.58 6.88 7.68
CA GLY A 407 -17.04 6.83 7.67
C GLY A 407 -17.65 6.67 6.29
N LEU A 408 -18.97 6.44 6.26
CA LEU A 408 -19.68 6.21 5.00
C LEU A 408 -19.75 7.47 4.13
N PHE A 409 -20.03 8.64 4.73
CA PHE A 409 -20.14 9.93 4.06
C PHE A 409 -19.01 10.85 4.46
N VAL A 410 -18.03 11.03 3.57
CA VAL A 410 -16.76 11.67 3.90
C VAL A 410 -16.72 13.15 3.52
N TYR A 411 -17.35 13.52 2.40
CA TYR A 411 -17.40 14.91 1.96
C TYR A 411 -18.05 15.79 3.04
N GLN A 412 -17.33 16.82 3.49
CA GLN A 412 -17.73 17.72 4.59
C GLN A 412 -18.06 17.03 5.94
N SER A 413 -17.56 15.82 6.17
CA SER A 413 -17.73 15.09 7.42
C SER A 413 -17.20 15.86 8.64
N GLN A 414 -17.74 15.53 9.83
CA GLN A 414 -17.32 16.13 11.10
C GLN A 414 -16.43 15.20 11.95
N GLY A 415 -16.08 14.02 11.41
CA GLY A 415 -15.27 13.01 12.10
C GLY A 415 -16.05 12.13 13.09
N ASP A 416 -17.38 12.12 12.98
CA ASP A 416 -18.32 11.44 13.88
C ASP A 416 -18.58 9.96 13.54
N ASP A 417 -18.13 9.47 12.38
CA ASP A 417 -18.27 8.07 11.93
C ASP A 417 -16.91 7.43 11.55
N THR A 418 -15.83 7.83 12.21
CA THR A 418 -14.48 7.31 11.88
C THR A 418 -14.16 6.00 12.62
N LEU A 419 -13.13 5.29 12.16
CA LEU A 419 -12.55 4.12 12.86
C LEU A 419 -12.21 4.43 14.32
N ALA A 420 -11.77 5.66 14.62
CA ALA A 420 -11.49 6.07 15.99
C ALA A 420 -12.78 6.07 16.84
N VAL A 421 -13.88 6.62 16.31
CA VAL A 421 -15.19 6.61 16.99
C VAL A 421 -15.70 5.19 17.22
N TRP A 422 -15.52 4.30 16.24
CA TRP A 422 -15.91 2.90 16.40
C TRP A 422 -15.08 2.18 17.45
N SER A 423 -13.77 2.41 17.46
CA SER A 423 -12.81 1.78 18.39
C SER A 423 -12.97 2.30 19.83
N ASP A 424 -13.46 3.52 20.03
CA ASP A 424 -13.72 4.08 21.36
C ASP A 424 -14.87 3.38 22.12
N ARG A 425 -15.67 2.56 21.42
CA ARG A 425 -16.68 1.68 22.02
C ARG A 425 -16.04 0.56 22.85
N ASP A 426 -14.75 0.30 22.66
CA ASP A 426 -13.91 -0.59 23.48
C ASP A 426 -14.46 -2.02 23.60
N ARG A 427 -14.94 -2.54 22.49
CA ARG A 427 -15.58 -3.86 22.41
C ARG A 427 -14.56 -4.97 22.62
N ALA A 428 -15.04 -6.15 23.03
CA ALA A 428 -14.20 -7.33 23.19
C ALA A 428 -13.75 -7.90 21.83
N ILE A 429 -12.46 -8.23 21.69
CA ILE A 429 -11.83 -8.74 20.46
C ILE A 429 -11.11 -10.09 20.66
N GLU A 430 -10.92 -10.55 21.89
CA GLU A 430 -10.27 -11.85 22.15
C GLU A 430 -11.19 -13.03 21.76
N ASN A 431 -10.65 -13.96 20.98
CA ASN A 431 -11.34 -15.14 20.46
C ASN A 431 -12.63 -14.81 19.68
N LYS A 432 -12.59 -13.74 18.88
CA LYS A 432 -13.71 -13.26 18.06
C LYS A 432 -13.35 -13.28 16.58
N ASP A 433 -14.35 -12.98 15.77
CA ASP A 433 -14.17 -12.50 14.41
C ASP A 433 -13.69 -11.03 14.48
N ILE A 434 -12.54 -10.74 13.89
CA ILE A 434 -11.82 -9.48 14.06
C ILE A 434 -11.26 -8.94 12.75
N VAL A 435 -11.35 -7.62 12.60
CA VAL A 435 -10.78 -6.88 11.49
C VAL A 435 -9.54 -6.13 11.96
N LEU A 436 -8.43 -6.32 11.27
CA LEU A 436 -7.20 -5.55 11.45
C LEU A 436 -7.20 -4.38 10.47
N TRP A 437 -6.83 -3.21 10.95
CA TRP A 437 -6.67 -2.01 10.15
C TRP A 437 -5.21 -1.59 10.17
N TYR A 438 -4.62 -1.35 9.00
CA TYR A 438 -3.23 -0.92 8.90
C TYR A 438 -3.13 0.39 8.13
N THR A 439 -2.51 1.41 8.72
CA THR A 439 -2.26 2.70 8.06
C THR A 439 -0.80 2.80 7.63
N LEU A 440 -0.58 2.87 6.31
CA LEU A 440 0.69 3.17 5.68
C LEU A 440 0.80 4.69 5.47
N GLY A 441 1.93 5.30 5.83
CA GLY A 441 2.13 6.75 5.75
C GLY A 441 3.41 7.14 5.03
N PHE A 442 3.37 8.31 4.38
CA PHE A 442 4.50 8.98 3.73
C PHE A 442 4.51 10.45 4.14
N HIS A 443 5.64 10.94 4.65
CA HIS A 443 5.90 12.38 4.74
C HIS A 443 6.62 12.83 3.47
N HIS A 444 6.06 13.80 2.76
CA HIS A 444 6.62 14.25 1.50
C HIS A 444 7.09 15.70 1.61
N ILE A 445 8.41 15.87 1.59
CA ILE A 445 9.08 17.16 1.40
C ILE A 445 9.54 17.19 -0.05
N PRO A 446 8.82 17.88 -0.96
CA PRO A 446 9.13 17.82 -2.38
C PRO A 446 10.55 18.29 -2.69
N CYS A 447 11.17 17.67 -3.69
CA CYS A 447 12.49 18.02 -4.20
C CYS A 447 12.49 18.22 -5.72
N GLN A 448 13.59 18.73 -6.28
CA GLN A 448 13.64 19.10 -7.70
C GLN A 448 13.48 17.90 -8.64
N GLU A 449 13.94 16.72 -8.23
CA GLU A 449 13.78 15.46 -8.96
C GLU A 449 12.32 15.05 -9.09
N ASP A 450 11.43 15.54 -8.24
CA ASP A 450 9.99 15.29 -8.32
C ASP A 450 9.30 16.18 -9.37
N PHE A 451 10.03 17.14 -9.95
CA PHE A 451 9.53 18.09 -10.94
C PHE A 451 10.04 17.75 -12.36
N PRO A 452 9.20 17.84 -13.41
CA PRO A 452 7.78 18.20 -13.39
C PRO A 452 6.83 17.02 -13.13
N ILE A 453 7.38 15.81 -13.04
CA ILE A 453 6.67 14.56 -12.74
C ILE A 453 7.58 13.69 -11.87
N MET A 454 7.00 13.12 -10.81
CA MET A 454 7.73 12.46 -9.74
C MET A 454 8.13 11.03 -10.10
N PRO A 455 9.40 10.62 -9.91
CA PRO A 455 9.80 9.22 -9.94
C PRO A 455 9.06 8.43 -8.85
N THR A 456 8.72 7.17 -9.13
CA THR A 456 7.90 6.40 -8.18
C THR A 456 8.62 6.14 -6.85
N VAL A 457 8.02 6.61 -5.75
CA VAL A 457 8.39 6.23 -4.37
C VAL A 457 7.43 5.16 -3.91
N SER A 458 7.89 4.12 -3.21
CA SER A 458 6.99 3.04 -2.77
C SER A 458 7.27 2.56 -1.37
N SER A 459 6.20 2.14 -0.69
CA SER A 459 6.27 1.43 0.59
C SER A 459 5.27 0.27 0.63
N SER A 460 5.48 -0.65 1.56
CA SER A 460 4.70 -1.89 1.69
C SER A 460 4.73 -2.40 3.12
N PHE A 461 3.79 -3.28 3.46
CA PHE A 461 3.84 -4.10 4.67
C PHE A 461 3.55 -5.55 4.31
N GLU A 462 3.90 -6.49 5.20
CA GLU A 462 3.70 -7.91 4.93
C GLU A 462 2.72 -8.53 5.92
N ILE A 463 1.86 -9.40 5.40
CA ILE A 463 1.01 -10.32 6.17
C ILE A 463 1.66 -11.70 6.00
N LYS A 464 2.43 -12.10 7.00
CA LYS A 464 3.36 -13.24 6.92
C LYS A 464 2.92 -14.39 7.82
N PRO A 465 2.93 -15.66 7.36
CA PRO A 465 2.58 -16.79 8.22
C PRO A 465 3.54 -16.91 9.41
N VAL A 466 2.99 -17.22 10.58
CA VAL A 466 3.73 -17.47 11.82
C VAL A 466 3.15 -18.70 12.52
N ASN A 467 3.89 -19.82 12.48
CA ASN A 467 3.42 -21.13 12.93
C ASN A 467 2.13 -21.63 12.25
N PHE A 468 1.75 -21.04 11.11
CA PHE A 468 0.56 -21.44 10.36
C PHE A 468 0.73 -22.84 9.78
N PHE A 469 1.85 -23.08 9.09
CA PHE A 469 2.26 -24.38 8.57
C PHE A 469 3.09 -25.15 9.58
N GLU A 470 3.17 -26.49 9.43
CA GLU A 470 4.00 -27.34 10.29
C GLU A 470 5.51 -27.11 10.09
N SER A 471 5.90 -26.71 8.88
CA SER A 471 7.28 -26.39 8.53
C SER A 471 7.32 -25.38 7.37
N ASN A 472 8.49 -25.17 6.75
CA ASN A 472 8.61 -24.29 5.59
C ASN A 472 7.71 -24.80 4.44
N PRO A 473 6.66 -24.04 4.03
CA PRO A 473 5.68 -24.51 3.05
C PRO A 473 6.24 -24.67 1.64
N ILE A 474 7.43 -24.11 1.35
CA ILE A 474 8.08 -24.20 0.03
C ILE A 474 9.32 -25.09 0.03
N LEU A 475 9.49 -25.93 1.06
CA LEU A 475 10.64 -26.83 1.19
C LEU A 475 10.75 -27.83 0.02
N ASN A 476 9.60 -28.37 -0.41
CA ASN A 476 9.53 -29.42 -1.43
C ASN A 476 9.32 -28.89 -2.87
N ILE A 477 9.34 -27.57 -3.07
CA ILE A 477 9.23 -27.00 -4.43
C ILE A 477 10.51 -27.33 -5.20
N PRO A 478 10.43 -27.79 -6.46
CA PRO A 478 11.62 -28.08 -7.26
C PRO A 478 12.37 -26.80 -7.68
N PRO A 479 13.69 -26.88 -7.91
CA PRO A 479 14.42 -25.77 -8.53
C PRO A 479 14.09 -25.66 -10.02
N ASN A 480 14.28 -24.47 -10.60
CA ASN A 480 14.32 -24.31 -12.05
C ASN A 480 15.63 -24.90 -12.59
N SER A 481 15.56 -25.56 -13.74
CA SER A 481 16.70 -26.16 -14.43
C SER A 481 16.80 -25.66 -15.87
N PRO A 482 17.99 -25.74 -16.52
CA PRO A 482 18.16 -25.24 -17.89
C PRO A 482 17.20 -25.84 -18.93
N LYS A 483 16.71 -27.06 -18.71
CA LYS A 483 15.74 -27.74 -19.59
C LYS A 483 14.31 -27.18 -19.48
N ASP A 484 14.02 -26.42 -18.43
CA ASP A 484 12.70 -25.81 -18.21
C ASP A 484 12.56 -24.48 -18.98
N LEU A 485 13.66 -23.98 -19.55
CA LEU A 485 13.72 -22.73 -20.30
C LEU A 485 13.98 -23.00 -21.79
N PRO A 486 13.40 -22.20 -22.70
CA PRO A 486 13.65 -22.34 -24.12
C PRO A 486 15.09 -21.91 -24.43
N ILE A 487 15.84 -22.75 -25.15
CA ILE A 487 17.15 -22.37 -25.69
C ILE A 487 16.89 -21.61 -27.00
N CYS A 488 16.62 -20.31 -26.90
CA CYS A 488 16.52 -19.44 -28.07
C CYS A 488 17.92 -19.12 -28.59
N LYS A 489 18.41 -19.84 -29.61
CA LYS A 489 19.61 -19.44 -30.37
C LYS A 489 19.20 -18.41 -31.42
N ALA A 490 19.90 -17.28 -31.46
CA ALA A 490 19.73 -16.31 -32.55
C ALA A 490 20.08 -16.99 -33.89
N ALA A 491 19.25 -16.80 -34.92
CA ALA A 491 19.44 -17.39 -36.24
C ALA A 491 20.79 -17.04 -36.89
N ALA A 492 21.43 -15.94 -36.45
CA ALA A 492 22.76 -15.52 -36.89
C ALA A 492 23.93 -16.25 -36.18
N SER A 493 23.65 -17.24 -35.33
CA SER A 493 24.64 -18.04 -34.60
C SER A 493 24.46 -19.55 -34.79
N ALA A 494 23.73 -19.95 -35.83
CA ALA A 494 23.51 -21.34 -36.23
C ALA A 494 24.38 -21.72 -37.44
#